data_AF-A0A8H6FMU8-F1
#
_entry.id   AF-A0A8H6FMU8-F1
#
_cell.length_a   1.000
_cell.length_b   1.000
_cell.length_c   1.000
_cell.angle_alpha   90.00
_cell.angle_beta   90.00
_cell.angle_gamma   90.00
#
_symmetry.space_group_name_H-M   'P 1'
#
loop_
_entity.id
_entity.type
_entity.pdbx_description
1 polymer ?
#
loop_
_entity_poly.entity_id
_entity_poly.type
_entity_poly.pdbx_seq_one_letter_code
_entity_poly.pdbx_strand_id
1 'polypeptide(L)'
;MINSTFQVTFGIEVECILAFHESLLRRYLATIKTDCKIIKTVPEDVRRKLNQVPQHYLDEDARRHDVSRQKYMGWGLTAPTAYPPERDNVSFQDQMDIHLETYGYRAYGGEVLHVAQTLFLPDEVEVHDSFNGANKYTDFSHWHVTHERGLVGLDKRDLMQRLERLSKAGAPGDLRKMLKQPSMTKDWDTHPLELVSRVLPYDSASIAEVHRHLKALQEGLAHFAFATKHCGLHVHVGLPVPTNHLAGTPPPTFTLPTLQHLAYIQVMYQAKISELHPTSRGDGTNIDLKSNLDNFYEEPEPLTDAEYTAMDARIDAGEDPDVVFAEQPPTFSFKKAREKIFAKDMTIEKLSELMGGNEKWRIVNWKYVARTKGEARTLEFRQHEGTLSPVAVEHWTAFVVGLVRLAEHHSRFYGSAPDYDGSGYKYRELSEESSVWDLMETMELGESEEEYWRDVVASRA
;
A
#
# COMPACT_ATOMS: atom_id res chain seq x y z
N MET A 1 -3.69 31.02 -0.34
CA MET A 1 -2.53 30.12 -0.30
C MET A 1 -2.58 29.24 0.93
N ILE A 2 -3.14 28.04 0.78
CA ILE A 2 -2.95 26.96 1.73
C ILE A 2 -1.46 26.76 1.89
N ASN A 3 -1.06 26.69 3.15
CA ASN A 3 0.23 27.15 3.59
C ASN A 3 1.39 26.34 2.98
N SER A 4 1.92 26.79 1.84
CA SER A 4 3.09 26.19 1.17
C SER A 4 4.34 26.19 2.07
N THR A 5 4.33 26.98 3.14
CA THR A 5 5.38 27.00 4.17
C THR A 5 5.26 25.88 5.20
N PHE A 6 4.12 25.18 5.28
CA PHE A 6 3.99 24.00 6.14
C PHE A 6 4.77 22.83 5.53
N GLN A 7 5.90 22.53 6.17
CA GLN A 7 6.77 21.44 5.76
C GLN A 7 6.18 20.11 6.21
N VAL A 8 6.04 19.22 5.24
CA VAL A 8 5.68 17.83 5.45
C VAL A 8 6.74 16.95 4.81
N THR A 9 6.87 15.74 5.32
CA THR A 9 7.64 14.68 4.69
C THR A 9 6.69 13.63 4.14
N PHE A 10 7.15 12.89 3.15
CA PHE A 10 6.44 11.74 2.63
C PHE A 10 7.36 10.54 2.45
N GLY A 11 6.77 9.36 2.35
CA GLY A 11 7.41 8.15 1.85
C GLY A 11 6.41 7.35 1.03
N ILE A 12 6.87 6.46 0.17
CA ILE A 12 6.01 5.61 -0.66
C ILE A 12 6.31 4.13 -0.38
N GLU A 13 5.28 3.29 -0.40
CA GLU A 13 5.39 1.84 -0.52
C GLU A 13 4.74 1.45 -1.86
N VAL A 14 5.51 0.82 -2.75
CA VAL A 14 5.06 0.40 -4.08
C VAL A 14 5.15 -1.09 -4.18
N GLU A 15 3.99 -1.75 -4.22
CA GLU A 15 3.92 -3.17 -4.48
C GLU A 15 3.98 -3.42 -6.00
N CYS A 16 4.82 -4.34 -6.44
CA CYS A 16 4.92 -4.70 -7.86
C CYS A 16 5.37 -6.15 -8.06
N ILE A 17 5.28 -6.62 -9.30
CA ILE A 17 5.85 -7.89 -9.73
C ILE A 17 7.08 -7.58 -10.60
N LEU A 18 8.24 -8.03 -10.15
CA LEU A 18 9.46 -8.00 -10.94
C LEU A 18 9.51 -9.23 -11.83
N ALA A 19 9.45 -9.04 -13.15
CA ALA A 19 9.87 -10.06 -14.09
C ALA A 19 11.36 -9.90 -14.38
N PHE A 20 12.08 -11.01 -14.33
CA PHE A 20 13.52 -11.02 -14.53
C PHE A 20 13.97 -12.22 -15.34
N HIS A 21 15.02 -12.01 -16.12
CA HIS A 21 15.67 -13.05 -16.91
C HIS A 21 16.69 -13.80 -16.05
N GLU A 22 16.87 -15.08 -16.34
CA GLU A 22 17.76 -16.00 -15.64
C GLU A 22 19.20 -15.48 -15.54
N SER A 23 19.65 -14.73 -16.55
CA SER A 23 21.00 -14.15 -16.58
C SER A 23 21.28 -13.22 -15.39
N LEU A 24 20.27 -12.53 -14.85
CA LEU A 24 20.42 -11.69 -13.67
C LEU A 24 20.66 -12.53 -12.43
N LEU A 25 19.84 -13.57 -12.22
CA LEU A 25 19.99 -14.49 -11.10
C LEU A 25 21.32 -15.23 -11.18
N ARG A 26 21.73 -15.72 -12.36
CA ARG A 26 23.05 -16.34 -12.56
C ARG A 26 24.20 -15.41 -12.24
N ARG A 27 24.11 -14.14 -12.65
CA ARG A 27 25.13 -13.13 -12.34
C ARG A 27 25.25 -12.95 -10.84
N TYR A 28 24.14 -12.81 -10.13
CA TYR A 28 24.14 -12.70 -8.67
C TYR A 28 24.70 -13.96 -7.99
N LEU A 29 24.26 -15.16 -8.39
CA LEU A 29 24.80 -16.40 -7.83
C LEU A 29 26.32 -16.52 -8.04
N ALA A 30 26.85 -16.00 -9.14
CA ALA A 30 28.29 -15.97 -9.39
C ALA A 30 29.04 -14.99 -8.45
N THR A 31 28.43 -13.88 -8.02
CA THR A 31 29.10 -12.92 -7.12
C THR A 31 29.27 -13.50 -5.71
N ILE A 32 28.31 -14.30 -5.25
CA ILE A 32 28.36 -14.97 -3.94
C ILE A 32 29.13 -16.31 -3.98
N LYS A 33 29.77 -16.65 -5.12
CA LYS A 33 30.63 -17.83 -5.31
C LYS A 33 29.99 -19.15 -4.84
N THR A 34 28.72 -19.35 -5.17
CA THR A 34 28.00 -20.59 -4.84
C THR A 34 28.02 -21.58 -6.02
N ASP A 35 28.06 -22.88 -5.72
CA ASP A 35 27.84 -23.96 -6.70
C ASP A 35 26.34 -24.16 -7.03
N CYS A 36 25.48 -23.26 -6.55
CA CYS A 36 24.04 -23.32 -6.73
C CYS A 36 23.64 -23.29 -8.22
N LYS A 37 22.77 -24.23 -8.62
CA LYS A 37 22.22 -24.32 -9.97
C LYS A 37 20.74 -23.94 -9.96
N ILE A 38 20.30 -23.29 -11.03
CA ILE A 38 18.89 -22.97 -11.28
C ILE A 38 18.21 -24.19 -11.90
N ILE A 39 17.12 -24.63 -11.28
CA ILE A 39 16.27 -25.74 -11.71
C ILE A 39 14.97 -25.17 -12.27
N LYS A 40 14.76 -25.31 -13.58
CA LYS A 40 13.56 -24.77 -14.26
C LYS A 40 12.36 -25.72 -14.27
N THR A 41 12.60 -26.99 -13.94
CA THR A 41 11.57 -28.03 -13.96
C THR A 41 11.24 -28.42 -12.52
N VAL A 42 10.48 -27.55 -11.86
CA VAL A 42 9.91 -27.85 -10.54
C VAL A 42 8.52 -28.48 -10.74
N PRO A 43 8.27 -29.71 -10.25
CA PRO A 43 6.95 -30.33 -10.27
C PRO A 43 5.90 -29.43 -9.58
N GLU A 44 4.69 -29.41 -10.11
CA GLU A 44 3.63 -28.49 -9.65
C GLU A 44 3.24 -28.73 -8.17
N ASP A 45 3.27 -29.98 -7.70
CA ASP A 45 3.02 -30.31 -6.30
C ASP A 45 4.13 -29.79 -5.36
N VAL A 46 5.38 -29.82 -5.81
CA VAL A 46 6.51 -29.27 -5.06
C VAL A 46 6.50 -27.74 -5.11
N ARG A 47 6.22 -27.16 -6.29
CA ARG A 47 6.05 -25.71 -6.46
C ARG A 47 5.03 -25.16 -5.46
N ARG A 48 3.85 -25.78 -5.37
CA ARG A 48 2.82 -25.39 -4.40
C ARG A 48 3.30 -25.42 -2.96
N LYS A 49 4.16 -26.37 -2.57
CA LYS A 49 4.74 -26.45 -1.23
C LYS A 49 5.83 -25.41 -0.98
N LEU A 50 6.71 -25.18 -1.97
CA LEU A 50 7.74 -24.13 -1.91
C LEU A 50 7.13 -22.73 -1.77
N ASN A 51 5.89 -22.56 -2.24
CA ASN A 51 5.17 -21.29 -2.27
C ASN A 51 4.18 -21.11 -1.11
N GLN A 52 4.00 -22.13 -0.28
CA GLN A 52 3.20 -22.03 0.95
C GLN A 52 4.06 -21.42 2.05
N VAL A 53 3.70 -20.20 2.47
CA VAL A 53 4.19 -19.67 3.75
C VAL A 53 3.62 -20.56 4.85
N PRO A 54 4.43 -21.21 5.70
CA PRO A 54 3.87 -22.07 6.73
C PRO A 54 2.94 -21.28 7.64
N GLN A 55 1.78 -21.87 7.91
CA GLN A 55 0.64 -21.20 8.53
C GLN A 55 0.94 -20.59 9.92
N HIS A 56 1.99 -21.07 10.59
CA HIS A 56 2.44 -20.61 11.89
C HIS A 56 3.31 -19.34 11.85
N TYR A 57 3.79 -18.90 10.67
CA TYR A 57 4.50 -17.62 10.50
C TYR A 57 3.59 -16.48 10.09
N LEU A 58 2.30 -16.76 9.95
CA LEU A 58 1.27 -15.79 9.69
C LEU A 58 0.74 -15.29 11.04
N ASP A 59 0.68 -13.97 11.21
CA ASP A 59 -0.10 -13.40 12.32
C ASP A 59 -1.58 -13.81 12.17
N GLU A 60 -2.36 -13.68 13.24
CA GLU A 60 -3.76 -14.10 13.22
C GLU A 60 -4.56 -13.40 12.11
N ASP A 61 -4.19 -12.17 11.76
CA ASP A 61 -4.81 -11.41 10.68
C ASP A 61 -4.49 -12.05 9.32
N ALA A 62 -3.22 -12.36 9.04
CA ALA A 62 -2.77 -13.04 7.83
C ALA A 62 -3.26 -14.49 7.71
N ARG A 63 -3.73 -15.11 8.81
CA ARG A 63 -4.42 -16.41 8.77
C ARG A 63 -5.89 -16.30 8.39
N ARG A 64 -6.55 -15.18 8.72
CA ARG A 64 -7.97 -14.92 8.40
C ARG A 64 -8.15 -14.49 6.95
N HIS A 65 -7.17 -13.80 6.39
CA HIS A 65 -7.16 -13.44 4.97
C HIS A 65 -6.52 -14.56 4.15
N ASP A 66 -7.19 -14.93 3.06
CA ASP A 66 -6.94 -16.15 2.28
C ASP A 66 -5.47 -16.33 1.84
N VAL A 67 -4.72 -17.07 2.65
CA VAL A 67 -3.33 -17.48 2.39
C VAL A 67 -3.20 -18.52 1.27
N SER A 68 -4.26 -18.79 0.52
CA SER A 68 -4.20 -19.60 -0.70
C SER A 68 -3.46 -18.91 -1.85
N ARG A 69 -3.12 -17.62 -1.71
CA ARG A 69 -2.34 -16.85 -2.69
C ARG A 69 -0.91 -17.39 -2.83
N GLN A 70 -0.76 -18.45 -3.62
CA GLN A 70 0.52 -19.05 -3.96
C GLN A 70 1.41 -18.02 -4.63
N LYS A 71 2.59 -17.74 -4.08
CA LYS A 71 3.64 -17.05 -4.83
C LYS A 71 3.93 -17.87 -6.08
N TYR A 72 3.90 -17.34 -7.29
CA TYR A 72 4.39 -18.10 -8.42
C TYR A 72 5.91 -18.00 -8.50
N MET A 73 6.60 -19.13 -8.30
CA MET A 73 8.03 -19.30 -8.60
C MET A 73 8.18 -20.44 -9.59
N GLY A 74 8.63 -20.12 -10.80
CA GLY A 74 8.86 -21.09 -11.86
C GLY A 74 10.10 -21.96 -11.63
N TRP A 75 11.12 -21.42 -10.94
CA TRP A 75 12.41 -22.09 -10.72
C TRP A 75 12.69 -22.46 -9.25
N GLY A 76 13.70 -23.32 -9.06
CA GLY A 76 14.29 -23.65 -7.77
C GLY A 76 15.81 -23.59 -7.79
N LEU A 77 16.44 -23.72 -6.63
CA LEU A 77 17.89 -23.64 -6.40
C LEU A 77 18.41 -24.90 -5.72
N THR A 78 19.51 -25.50 -6.22
CA THR A 78 20.02 -26.81 -5.75
C THR A 78 20.87 -26.77 -4.48
N ALA A 79 21.18 -25.60 -3.94
CA ALA A 79 22.06 -25.47 -2.79
C ALA A 79 21.59 -24.33 -1.87
N PRO A 80 21.91 -24.39 -0.56
CA PRO A 80 21.81 -23.21 0.28
C PRO A 80 22.78 -22.16 -0.26
N THR A 81 22.33 -20.91 -0.34
CA THR A 81 23.24 -19.79 -0.48
C THR A 81 23.80 -19.51 0.90
N ALA A 82 25.12 -19.32 1.01
CA ALA A 82 25.72 -18.79 2.23
C ALA A 82 25.26 -17.34 2.38
N TYR A 83 24.03 -17.14 2.83
CA TYR A 83 23.62 -15.85 3.34
C TYR A 83 24.50 -15.58 4.56
N PRO A 84 25.13 -14.41 4.71
CA PRO A 84 25.61 -14.03 6.02
C PRO A 84 24.38 -14.10 6.94
N PRO A 85 24.38 -14.96 7.96
CA PRO A 85 23.23 -15.09 8.84
C PRO A 85 23.16 -13.79 9.66
N GLU A 86 22.38 -12.82 9.19
CA GLU A 86 21.92 -11.74 10.04
C GLU A 86 20.81 -12.28 10.96
N ARG A 87 21.31 -13.05 11.92
CA ARG A 87 20.91 -13.47 13.27
C ARG A 87 19.48 -13.68 13.73
N ASP A 88 18.41 -13.16 13.13
CA ASP A 88 17.13 -13.13 13.89
C ASP A 88 15.94 -13.91 13.27
N ASN A 89 16.09 -14.51 12.09
CA ASN A 89 15.02 -15.32 11.46
C ASN A 89 15.47 -16.76 11.13
N VAL A 90 15.87 -17.50 12.17
CA VAL A 90 16.19 -18.96 12.13
C VAL A 90 15.12 -19.77 11.35
N SER A 91 13.89 -19.29 11.41
CA SER A 91 12.69 -19.95 10.95
C SER A 91 12.52 -20.04 9.42
N PHE A 92 13.15 -19.15 8.65
CA PHE A 92 13.11 -19.17 7.19
C PHE A 92 14.19 -20.09 6.62
N GLN A 93 15.38 -20.06 7.23
CA GLN A 93 16.49 -20.94 6.88
C GLN A 93 16.12 -22.42 7.10
N ASP A 94 15.47 -22.73 8.23
CA ASP A 94 14.99 -24.09 8.53
C ASP A 94 14.04 -24.64 7.45
N GLN A 95 13.16 -23.80 6.88
CA GLN A 95 12.27 -24.22 5.79
C GLN A 95 13.02 -24.48 4.50
N MET A 96 13.99 -23.62 4.18
CA MET A 96 14.82 -23.77 2.99
C MET A 96 15.63 -25.07 3.07
N ASP A 97 16.14 -25.39 4.25
CA ASP A 97 16.90 -26.60 4.52
C ASP A 97 16.01 -27.85 4.45
N ILE A 98 14.80 -27.81 5.02
CA ILE A 98 13.81 -28.91 4.89
C ILE A 98 13.48 -29.17 3.41
N HIS A 99 13.27 -28.12 2.61
CA HIS A 99 12.98 -28.26 1.18
C HIS A 99 14.17 -28.83 0.40
N LEU A 100 15.38 -28.36 0.69
CA LEU A 100 16.61 -28.89 0.10
C LEU A 100 16.81 -30.37 0.43
N GLU A 101 16.61 -30.77 1.69
CA GLU A 101 16.73 -32.16 2.13
C GLU A 101 15.65 -33.06 1.51
N THR A 102 14.42 -32.55 1.40
CA THR A 102 13.26 -33.35 0.94
C THR A 102 13.21 -33.45 -0.59
N TYR A 103 13.52 -32.38 -1.32
CA TYR A 103 13.30 -32.27 -2.75
C TYR A 103 14.57 -32.11 -3.58
N GLY A 104 15.72 -31.84 -2.95
CA GLY A 104 16.98 -31.55 -3.63
C GLY A 104 17.06 -30.12 -4.20
N TYR A 105 16.07 -29.28 -3.93
CA TYR A 105 16.05 -27.85 -4.31
C TYR A 105 15.10 -27.05 -3.41
N ARG A 106 15.30 -25.73 -3.36
CA ARG A 106 14.49 -24.75 -2.62
C ARG A 106 14.01 -23.60 -3.51
N ALA A 107 13.11 -22.78 -2.97
CA ALA A 107 12.79 -21.48 -3.53
C ALA A 107 14.00 -20.52 -3.48
N TYR A 108 14.07 -19.61 -4.45
CA TYR A 108 14.87 -18.39 -4.33
C TYR A 108 14.02 -17.29 -3.68
N GLY A 109 14.64 -16.41 -2.91
CA GLY A 109 13.96 -15.33 -2.21
C GLY A 109 14.87 -14.12 -2.16
N GLY A 110 15.74 -14.08 -1.16
CA GLY A 110 16.72 -13.02 -0.97
C GLY A 110 17.60 -12.78 -2.21
N GLU A 111 17.88 -13.81 -3.00
CA GLU A 111 18.64 -13.65 -4.25
C GLU A 111 17.97 -12.70 -5.25
N VAL A 112 16.64 -12.73 -5.35
CA VAL A 112 15.92 -11.84 -6.26
C VAL A 112 15.81 -10.43 -5.68
N LEU A 113 15.78 -10.28 -4.35
CA LEU A 113 15.87 -8.94 -3.74
C LEU A 113 17.21 -8.29 -4.04
N HIS A 114 18.32 -9.04 -3.94
CA HIS A 114 19.63 -8.54 -4.32
C HIS A 114 19.76 -8.31 -5.83
N VAL A 115 19.15 -9.15 -6.67
CA VAL A 115 19.01 -8.83 -8.10
C VAL A 115 18.31 -7.48 -8.23
N ALA A 116 17.16 -7.27 -7.60
CA ALA A 116 16.42 -6.02 -7.65
C ALA A 116 17.27 -4.84 -7.16
N GLN A 117 17.97 -4.97 -6.03
CA GLN A 117 18.90 -3.98 -5.49
C GLN A 117 19.93 -3.51 -6.53
N THR A 118 20.50 -4.44 -7.30
CA THR A 118 21.49 -4.11 -8.34
C THR A 118 20.89 -3.39 -9.55
N LEU A 119 19.55 -3.37 -9.70
CA LEU A 119 18.84 -2.61 -10.72
C LEU A 119 18.66 -1.14 -10.32
N PHE A 120 18.72 -0.85 -9.02
CA PHE A 120 18.70 0.51 -8.49
C PHE A 120 20.12 1.09 -8.39
N LEU A 121 20.21 2.35 -7.96
CA LEU A 121 21.51 2.95 -7.62
C LEU A 121 22.11 2.17 -6.44
N PRO A 122 23.26 1.47 -6.61
CA PRO A 122 23.74 0.45 -5.67
C PRO A 122 24.00 0.95 -4.25
N ASP A 123 24.23 2.26 -4.09
CA ASP A 123 24.59 2.88 -2.81
C ASP A 123 23.39 3.51 -2.09
N GLU A 124 22.18 3.49 -2.69
CA GLU A 124 20.99 4.18 -2.17
C GLU A 124 19.92 3.22 -1.62
N VAL A 125 20.08 1.90 -1.81
CA VAL A 125 19.05 0.89 -1.52
C VAL A 125 19.57 -0.23 -0.63
N GLU A 126 18.84 -0.50 0.45
CA GLU A 126 19.02 -1.63 1.35
C GLU A 126 18.06 -2.79 1.01
N VAL A 127 18.47 -4.02 1.30
CA VAL A 127 17.70 -5.25 1.05
C VAL A 127 17.31 -5.88 2.37
N HIS A 128 16.04 -6.29 2.49
CA HIS A 128 15.55 -7.01 3.65
C HIS A 128 14.71 -8.23 3.25
N ASP A 129 15.08 -9.41 3.75
CA ASP A 129 14.38 -10.69 3.48
C ASP A 129 12.95 -10.73 4.02
N SER A 130 12.64 -9.92 5.02
CA SER A 130 11.27 -9.76 5.49
C SER A 130 11.06 -8.40 6.13
N PHE A 131 10.06 -7.69 5.66
CA PHE A 131 9.55 -6.47 6.28
C PHE A 131 8.50 -6.79 7.38
N ASN A 132 8.69 -7.89 8.12
CA ASN A 132 7.87 -8.26 9.27
C ASN A 132 8.75 -8.25 10.53
N GLY A 133 8.46 -7.34 11.46
CA GLY A 133 9.14 -7.24 12.75
C GLY A 133 10.00 -5.99 12.91
N ALA A 134 10.39 -5.70 14.15
CA ALA A 134 11.00 -4.47 14.69
C ALA A 134 11.87 -3.61 13.77
N ASN A 135 12.58 -4.19 12.80
CA ASN A 135 13.47 -3.49 11.88
C ASN A 135 12.75 -2.70 10.77
N LYS A 136 11.49 -3.02 10.43
CA LYS A 136 10.67 -2.27 9.44
C LYS A 136 10.47 -0.79 9.85
N TYR A 137 10.66 -0.44 11.12
CA TYR A 137 10.23 0.86 11.66
C TYR A 137 11.35 1.69 12.31
N THR A 138 12.60 1.21 12.30
CA THR A 138 13.68 1.86 13.05
C THR A 138 14.57 2.76 12.20
N ASP A 139 14.72 2.48 10.89
CA ASP A 139 15.52 3.31 10.00
C ASP A 139 14.87 3.40 8.61
N PHE A 140 14.56 4.62 8.18
CA PHE A 140 14.04 4.96 6.85
C PHE A 140 14.94 6.02 6.20
N SER A 141 16.24 5.97 6.46
CA SER A 141 17.23 6.83 5.81
C SER A 141 17.59 6.35 4.40
N HIS A 142 17.29 5.08 4.08
CA HIS A 142 17.56 4.43 2.81
C HIS A 142 16.28 3.99 2.10
N TRP A 143 16.37 3.67 0.81
CA TRP A 143 15.31 2.91 0.13
C TRP A 143 15.42 1.44 0.53
N HIS A 144 14.29 0.75 0.56
CA HIS A 144 14.24 -0.66 0.94
C HIS A 144 13.52 -1.47 -0.13
N VAL A 145 14.06 -2.64 -0.45
CA VAL A 145 13.39 -3.62 -1.31
C VAL A 145 13.11 -4.87 -0.50
N THR A 146 11.85 -5.31 -0.52
CA THR A 146 11.35 -6.35 0.37
C THR A 146 10.46 -7.34 -0.39
N HIS A 147 10.20 -8.49 0.23
CA HIS A 147 9.21 -9.45 -0.26
C HIS A 147 7.79 -9.01 0.08
N GLU A 148 6.95 -8.78 -0.93
CA GLU A 148 5.52 -8.66 -0.71
C GLU A 148 4.89 -10.05 -0.59
N ARG A 149 4.30 -10.35 0.58
CA ARG A 149 3.77 -11.69 0.90
C ARG A 149 2.34 -11.88 0.44
N GLY A 150 1.56 -10.81 0.33
CA GLY A 150 0.16 -10.83 -0.13
C GLY A 150 0.00 -10.89 -1.65
N LEU A 151 1.09 -10.77 -2.40
CA LEU A 151 1.11 -10.78 -3.85
C LEU A 151 1.48 -12.13 -4.46
N VAL A 152 0.82 -12.43 -5.58
CA VAL A 152 1.04 -13.61 -6.41
C VAL A 152 1.83 -13.19 -7.65
N GLY A 153 2.96 -13.83 -7.88
CA GLY A 153 3.68 -13.75 -9.17
C GLY A 153 2.82 -14.23 -10.34
N LEU A 154 3.23 -13.94 -11.57
CA LEU A 154 2.53 -14.45 -12.75
C LEU A 154 3.02 -15.84 -13.12
N ASP A 155 2.08 -16.70 -13.51
CA ASP A 155 2.48 -17.95 -14.15
C ASP A 155 3.20 -17.69 -15.47
N LYS A 156 3.95 -18.70 -15.95
CA LYS A 156 4.72 -18.58 -17.19
C LYS A 156 3.85 -18.19 -18.39
N ARG A 157 2.61 -18.69 -18.49
CA ARG A 157 1.73 -18.40 -19.61
C ARG A 157 1.29 -16.93 -19.59
N ASP A 158 0.91 -16.42 -18.43
CA ASP A 158 0.46 -15.04 -18.24
C ASP A 158 1.60 -14.04 -18.36
N LEU A 159 2.79 -14.38 -17.83
CA LEU A 159 4.00 -13.61 -18.04
C LEU A 159 4.31 -13.46 -19.54
N MET A 160 4.25 -14.56 -20.29
CA MET A 160 4.52 -14.54 -21.72
C MET A 160 3.50 -13.74 -22.51
N GLN A 161 2.21 -13.84 -22.18
CA GLN A 161 1.17 -13.00 -22.78
C GLN A 161 1.43 -11.51 -22.51
N ARG A 162 1.86 -11.16 -21.28
CA ARG A 162 2.16 -9.78 -20.92
C ARG A 162 3.37 -9.25 -21.66
N LEU A 163 4.45 -10.04 -21.74
CA LEU A 163 5.63 -9.73 -22.54
C LEU A 163 5.27 -9.48 -24.01
N GLU A 164 4.41 -10.31 -24.59
CA GLU A 164 3.95 -10.13 -25.97
C GLU A 164 3.18 -8.82 -26.15
N ARG A 165 2.29 -8.46 -25.22
CA ARG A 165 1.54 -7.19 -25.25
C ARG A 165 2.48 -5.99 -25.15
N LEU A 166 3.46 -6.02 -24.24
CA LEU A 166 4.47 -4.97 -24.11
C LEU A 166 5.25 -4.80 -25.41
N SER A 167 5.64 -5.91 -26.06
CA SER A 167 6.34 -5.86 -27.35
C SER A 167 5.53 -5.17 -28.48
N LYS A 168 4.19 -5.19 -28.38
CA LYS A 168 3.27 -4.56 -29.34
C LYS A 168 2.99 -3.09 -29.01
N ALA A 169 2.91 -2.75 -27.73
CA ALA A 169 2.56 -1.41 -27.23
C ALA A 169 3.70 -0.37 -27.32
N GLY A 170 4.78 -0.67 -28.04
CA GLY A 170 5.92 0.24 -28.16
C GLY A 170 6.89 0.18 -26.98
N ALA A 171 7.03 -0.97 -26.32
CA ALA A 171 8.11 -1.20 -25.35
C ALA A 171 9.48 -0.74 -25.92
N PRO A 172 10.44 -0.35 -25.04
CA PRO A 172 11.77 0.08 -25.45
C PRO A 172 12.31 -0.81 -26.57
N GLY A 173 12.83 -0.21 -27.63
CA GLY A 173 13.12 -0.90 -28.90
C GLY A 173 13.98 -2.17 -28.74
N ASP A 174 14.77 -2.23 -27.68
CA ASP A 174 15.62 -3.38 -27.37
C ASP A 174 14.87 -4.53 -26.68
N LEU A 175 13.88 -4.26 -25.82
CA LEU A 175 13.00 -5.31 -25.26
C LEU A 175 12.22 -6.00 -26.39
N ARG A 176 11.70 -5.20 -27.35
CA ARG A 176 10.97 -5.73 -28.51
C ARG A 176 11.86 -6.60 -29.41
N LYS A 177 13.11 -6.19 -29.64
CA LYS A 177 14.08 -7.00 -30.41
C LYS A 177 14.43 -8.30 -29.69
N MET A 178 14.60 -8.22 -28.38
CA MET A 178 14.95 -9.38 -27.55
C MET A 178 13.81 -10.40 -27.48
N LEU A 179 12.55 -9.96 -27.29
CA LEU A 179 11.39 -10.86 -27.22
C LEU A 179 11.08 -11.59 -28.54
N LYS A 180 11.61 -11.10 -29.66
CA LYS A 180 11.55 -11.81 -30.95
C LYS A 180 12.49 -13.01 -31.03
N GLN A 181 13.45 -13.15 -30.10
CA GLN A 181 14.36 -14.28 -30.07
C GLN A 181 13.72 -15.43 -29.27
N PRO A 182 13.42 -16.59 -29.89
CA PRO A 182 12.75 -17.70 -29.20
C PRO A 182 13.54 -18.32 -28.04
N SER A 183 14.85 -18.08 -27.99
CA SER A 183 15.72 -18.48 -26.88
C SER A 183 15.50 -17.61 -25.64
N MET A 184 15.22 -16.31 -25.82
CA MET A 184 15.13 -15.34 -24.72
C MET A 184 13.78 -15.38 -24.00
N THR A 185 12.77 -16.05 -24.55
CA THR A 185 11.42 -16.13 -23.95
C THR A 185 11.26 -17.28 -22.96
N LYS A 186 12.21 -18.23 -22.92
CA LYS A 186 12.10 -19.42 -22.07
C LYS A 186 12.60 -19.22 -20.64
N ASP A 187 13.38 -18.17 -20.43
CA ASP A 187 14.28 -17.98 -19.30
C ASP A 187 13.89 -16.77 -18.46
N TRP A 188 12.58 -16.55 -18.32
CA TRP A 188 11.99 -15.54 -17.45
C TRP A 188 11.22 -16.17 -16.30
N ASP A 189 11.26 -15.50 -15.16
CA ASP A 189 10.41 -15.78 -14.01
C ASP A 189 9.88 -14.46 -13.42
N THR A 190 9.01 -14.55 -12.42
CA THR A 190 8.52 -13.37 -11.69
C THR A 190 8.73 -13.49 -10.19
N HIS A 191 8.79 -12.34 -9.52
CA HIS A 191 8.85 -12.27 -8.07
C HIS A 191 8.07 -11.06 -7.55
N PRO A 192 7.19 -11.23 -6.54
CA PRO A 192 6.52 -10.11 -5.90
C PRO A 192 7.50 -9.32 -5.04
N LEU A 193 7.48 -8.00 -5.18
CA LEU A 193 8.31 -7.04 -4.45
C LEU A 193 7.46 -5.93 -3.84
N GLU A 194 7.94 -5.38 -2.74
CA GLU A 194 7.55 -4.08 -2.22
C GLU A 194 8.80 -3.18 -2.21
N LEU A 195 8.69 -2.00 -2.82
CA LEU A 195 9.71 -0.95 -2.78
C LEU A 195 9.26 0.12 -1.81
N VAL A 196 10.06 0.40 -0.79
CA VAL A 196 9.76 1.40 0.24
C VAL A 196 10.79 2.52 0.16
N SER A 197 10.35 3.77 0.04
CA SER A 197 11.29 4.89 0.02
C SER A 197 11.80 5.22 1.41
N ARG A 198 12.94 5.91 1.45
CA ARG A 198 13.34 6.71 2.61
C ARG A 198 12.31 7.80 2.91
N VAL A 199 12.45 8.45 4.06
CA VAL A 199 11.68 9.67 4.37
C VAL A 199 12.22 10.83 3.53
N LEU A 200 11.31 11.42 2.75
CA LEU A 200 11.61 12.48 1.79
C LEU A 200 10.90 13.79 2.18
N PRO A 201 11.56 14.95 2.09
CA PRO A 201 10.84 16.22 2.11
C PRO A 201 9.93 16.32 0.88
N TYR A 202 8.75 16.95 1.02
CA TYR A 202 7.89 17.18 -0.14
C TYR A 202 8.41 18.36 -0.98
N ASP A 203 9.31 18.07 -1.92
CA ASP A 203 9.89 18.98 -2.90
C ASP A 203 10.17 18.31 -4.25
N SER A 204 10.47 19.11 -5.28
CA SER A 204 10.70 18.61 -6.63
C SER A 204 11.93 17.70 -6.75
N ALA A 205 12.94 17.86 -5.89
CA ALA A 205 14.13 17.01 -5.91
C ALA A 205 13.79 15.59 -5.43
N SER A 206 12.98 15.48 -4.39
CA SER A 206 12.51 14.22 -3.84
C SER A 206 11.54 13.49 -4.76
N ILE A 207 10.65 14.23 -5.45
CA ILE A 207 9.80 13.66 -6.50
C ILE A 207 10.66 13.15 -7.67
N ALA A 208 11.68 13.91 -8.09
CA ALA A 208 12.61 13.46 -9.12
C ALA A 208 13.39 12.20 -8.70
N GLU A 209 13.73 12.07 -7.41
CA GLU A 209 14.33 10.85 -6.86
C GLU A 209 13.39 9.65 -7.02
N VAL A 210 12.13 9.77 -6.57
CA VAL A 210 11.09 8.74 -6.77
C VAL A 210 10.99 8.35 -8.24
N HIS A 211 10.97 9.33 -9.15
CA HIS A 211 10.89 9.09 -10.58
C HIS A 211 12.06 8.27 -11.10
N ARG A 212 13.29 8.52 -10.62
CA ARG A 212 14.46 7.73 -11.03
C ARG A 212 14.32 6.27 -10.60
N HIS A 213 13.92 6.00 -9.35
CA HIS A 213 13.81 4.61 -8.85
C HIS A 213 12.69 3.83 -9.54
N LEU A 214 11.54 4.46 -9.78
CA LEU A 214 10.43 3.81 -10.50
C LEU A 214 10.80 3.52 -11.96
N LYS A 215 11.51 4.43 -12.64
CA LYS A 215 12.00 4.19 -14.00
C LYS A 215 13.04 3.08 -14.06
N ALA A 216 13.97 3.02 -13.11
CA ALA A 216 14.98 1.96 -13.04
C ALA A 216 14.36 0.55 -12.97
N LEU A 217 13.23 0.40 -12.28
CA LEU A 217 12.46 -0.84 -12.24
C LEU A 217 11.81 -1.21 -13.58
N GLN A 218 11.50 -0.23 -14.42
CA GLN A 218 10.79 -0.42 -15.69
C GLN A 218 11.75 -0.52 -16.89
N GLU A 219 12.95 0.05 -16.78
CA GLU A 219 13.91 0.18 -17.87
C GLU A 219 15.01 -0.89 -17.75
N GLY A 220 14.80 -2.01 -18.45
CA GLY A 220 15.73 -3.14 -18.41
C GLY A 220 15.70 -3.99 -19.67
N LEU A 221 16.87 -4.52 -20.05
CA LEU A 221 16.94 -5.59 -21.06
C LEU A 221 16.65 -6.95 -20.44
N ALA A 222 17.05 -7.16 -19.19
CA ALA A 222 16.94 -8.45 -18.50
C ALA A 222 15.91 -8.43 -17.36
N HIS A 223 15.17 -7.33 -17.21
CA HIS A 223 14.11 -7.17 -16.22
C HIS A 223 13.05 -6.19 -16.71
N PHE A 224 11.87 -6.28 -16.10
CA PHE A 224 10.87 -5.21 -16.08
C PHE A 224 9.93 -5.46 -14.91
N ALA A 225 9.59 -4.41 -14.18
CA ALA A 225 8.57 -4.48 -13.15
C ALA A 225 7.21 -4.02 -13.68
N PHE A 226 6.15 -4.52 -13.08
CA PHE A 226 4.79 -4.09 -13.38
C PHE A 226 3.86 -4.25 -12.19
N ALA A 227 2.81 -3.45 -12.15
CA ALA A 227 1.72 -3.63 -11.21
C ALA A 227 0.63 -4.58 -11.76
N THR A 228 -0.09 -5.21 -10.84
CA THR A 228 -1.32 -5.96 -11.09
C THR A 228 -2.45 -5.35 -10.27
N LYS A 229 -3.71 -5.76 -10.51
CA LYS A 229 -4.84 -5.32 -9.69
C LYS A 229 -4.72 -5.62 -8.20
N HIS A 230 -3.82 -6.53 -7.81
CA HIS A 230 -3.61 -6.89 -6.41
C HIS A 230 -2.54 -6.02 -5.74
N CYS A 231 -1.73 -5.30 -6.52
CA CYS A 231 -0.73 -4.40 -6.01
C CYS A 231 -1.38 -3.13 -5.44
N GLY A 232 -0.80 -2.58 -4.38
CA GLY A 232 -1.09 -1.27 -3.81
C GLY A 232 0.02 -0.25 -4.07
N LEU A 233 -0.37 1.03 -4.06
CA LEU A 233 0.52 2.16 -3.82
C LEU A 233 0.10 2.78 -2.49
N HIS A 234 1.00 2.81 -1.52
CA HIS A 234 0.79 3.50 -0.26
C HIS A 234 1.64 4.77 -0.20
N VAL A 235 1.07 5.86 0.31
CA VAL A 235 1.82 7.09 0.59
C VAL A 235 1.73 7.37 2.08
N HIS A 236 2.89 7.47 2.71
CA HIS A 236 3.03 7.88 4.11
C HIS A 236 3.25 9.38 4.15
N VAL A 237 2.50 10.10 4.98
CA VAL A 237 2.68 11.54 5.21
C VAL A 237 3.01 11.78 6.68
N GLY A 238 4.04 12.57 6.96
CA GLY A 238 4.55 12.86 8.29
C GLY A 238 5.13 14.26 8.43
N LEU A 239 5.77 14.51 9.56
CA LEU A 239 6.48 15.76 9.85
C LEU A 239 8.00 15.56 9.78
N PRO A 240 8.75 16.59 9.32
CA PRO A 240 10.20 16.53 9.31
C PRO A 240 10.75 16.39 10.74
N VAL A 241 11.70 15.46 10.93
CA VAL A 241 12.42 15.31 12.19
C VAL A 241 13.42 16.47 12.33
N PRO A 242 13.35 17.29 13.40
CA PRO A 242 14.29 18.38 13.59
C PRO A 242 15.75 17.89 13.69
N THR A 243 16.71 18.68 13.20
CA THR A 243 18.15 18.35 13.26
C THR A 243 18.68 18.20 14.69
N ASN A 244 18.00 18.81 15.66
CA ASN A 244 18.29 18.73 17.09
C ASN A 244 17.39 17.72 17.83
N HIS A 245 16.72 16.82 17.12
CA HIS A 245 15.87 15.79 17.73
C HIS A 245 16.72 14.85 18.59
N LEU A 246 16.32 14.69 19.84
CA LEU A 246 17.06 13.89 20.82
C LEU A 246 16.80 12.42 20.58
N ALA A 247 17.87 11.63 20.46
CA ALA A 247 17.77 10.17 20.39
C ALA A 247 16.92 9.63 21.55
N GLY A 248 15.95 8.76 21.25
CA GLY A 248 15.03 8.19 22.23
C GLY A 248 13.77 9.03 22.51
N THR A 249 13.63 10.22 21.92
CA THR A 249 12.34 10.93 21.91
C THR A 249 11.48 10.46 20.74
N PRO A 250 10.14 10.47 20.86
CA PRO A 250 9.29 10.16 19.71
C PRO A 250 9.49 11.19 18.59
N PRO A 251 9.47 10.78 17.31
CA PRO A 251 9.40 11.70 16.19
C PRO A 251 8.21 12.66 16.32
N PRO A 252 8.29 13.86 15.70
CA PRO A 252 7.17 14.79 15.70
C PRO A 252 5.92 14.14 15.12
N THR A 253 4.76 14.56 15.63
CA THR A 253 3.44 14.15 15.15
C THR A 253 2.59 15.37 14.89
N PHE A 254 1.61 15.23 14.02
CA PHE A 254 0.61 16.26 13.80
C PHE A 254 -0.12 16.57 15.10
N THR A 255 -0.49 17.85 15.27
CA THR A 255 -1.29 18.24 16.44
C THR A 255 -2.65 17.55 16.42
N LEU A 256 -3.26 17.36 17.58
CA LEU A 256 -4.61 16.80 17.66
C LEU A 256 -5.62 17.59 16.80
N PRO A 257 -5.67 18.94 16.84
CA PRO A 257 -6.52 19.71 15.94
C PRO A 257 -6.32 19.41 14.44
N THR A 258 -5.07 19.32 13.99
CA THR A 258 -4.74 18.96 12.59
C THR A 258 -5.29 17.58 12.24
N LEU A 259 -5.10 16.60 13.12
CA LEU A 259 -5.61 15.25 12.94
C LEU A 259 -7.14 15.20 12.98
N GLN A 260 -7.81 15.97 13.84
CA GLN A 260 -9.27 16.05 13.88
C GLN A 260 -9.85 16.60 12.58
N HIS A 261 -9.27 17.69 12.05
CA HIS A 261 -9.68 18.24 10.77
C HIS A 261 -9.43 17.27 9.62
N LEU A 262 -8.30 16.56 9.60
CA LEU A 262 -8.03 15.55 8.58
C LEU A 262 -9.01 14.39 8.66
N ALA A 263 -9.29 13.88 9.87
CA ALA A 263 -10.27 12.82 10.08
C ALA A 263 -11.64 13.24 9.56
N TYR A 264 -12.06 14.48 9.82
CA TYR A 264 -13.35 14.99 9.35
C TYR A 264 -13.40 15.19 7.84
N ILE A 265 -12.34 15.74 7.22
CA ILE A 265 -12.22 15.82 5.75
C ILE A 265 -12.30 14.41 5.15
N GLN A 266 -11.58 13.45 5.71
CA GLN A 266 -11.63 12.07 5.25
C GLN A 266 -13.04 11.50 5.36
N VAL A 267 -13.74 11.70 6.49
CA VAL A 267 -15.12 11.23 6.67
C VAL A 267 -16.07 11.87 5.64
N MET A 268 -15.94 13.17 5.38
CA MET A 268 -16.74 13.89 4.38
C MET A 268 -16.51 13.39 2.96
N TYR A 269 -15.25 13.25 2.57
CA TYR A 269 -14.87 13.03 1.18
C TYR A 269 -14.48 11.59 0.87
N GLN A 270 -14.60 10.64 1.79
CA GLN A 270 -14.14 9.27 1.56
C GLN A 270 -14.70 8.67 0.27
N ALA A 271 -16.02 8.74 0.07
CA ALA A 271 -16.66 8.22 -1.12
C ALA A 271 -16.15 8.94 -2.39
N LYS A 272 -15.99 10.27 -2.33
CA LYS A 272 -15.52 11.12 -3.43
C LYS A 272 -14.05 10.90 -3.79
N ILE A 273 -13.20 10.64 -2.80
CA ILE A 273 -11.80 10.26 -3.02
C ILE A 273 -11.75 8.85 -3.63
N SER A 274 -12.60 7.93 -3.18
CA SER A 274 -12.68 6.59 -3.77
C SER A 274 -13.09 6.60 -5.25
N GLU A 275 -13.88 7.59 -5.71
CA GLU A 275 -14.20 7.78 -7.14
C GLU A 275 -12.94 8.05 -8.00
N LEU A 276 -11.84 8.56 -7.42
CA LEU A 276 -10.55 8.75 -8.10
C LEU A 276 -9.81 7.44 -8.38
N HIS A 277 -10.23 6.33 -7.77
CA HIS A 277 -9.56 5.02 -7.88
C HIS A 277 -10.43 4.00 -8.62
N PRO A 278 -9.85 2.96 -9.24
CA PRO A 278 -10.63 1.94 -9.92
C PRO A 278 -11.55 1.24 -8.93
N THR A 279 -12.67 0.68 -9.42
CA THR A 279 -13.63 -0.01 -8.56
C THR A 279 -12.99 -1.13 -7.75
N SER A 280 -11.93 -1.78 -8.24
CA SER A 280 -11.16 -2.79 -7.48
C SER A 280 -10.49 -2.27 -6.21
N ARG A 281 -10.40 -0.95 -6.01
CA ARG A 281 -9.89 -0.28 -4.80
C ARG A 281 -10.98 0.47 -4.03
N GLY A 282 -12.23 0.37 -4.49
CA GLY A 282 -13.38 0.96 -3.81
C GLY A 282 -13.76 0.17 -2.56
N ASP A 283 -14.56 0.81 -1.70
CA ASP A 283 -15.10 0.22 -0.48
C ASP A 283 -15.86 -1.10 -0.78
N GLY A 284 -15.60 -2.14 -0.01
CA GLY A 284 -16.26 -3.45 -0.16
C GLY A 284 -15.80 -4.31 -1.36
N THR A 285 -14.70 -3.98 -2.03
CA THR A 285 -14.20 -4.77 -3.18
C THR A 285 -13.10 -5.78 -2.83
N ASN A 286 -12.73 -6.64 -3.79
CA ASN A 286 -11.88 -7.85 -3.67
C ASN A 286 -10.44 -7.67 -3.10
N ILE A 287 -10.10 -6.48 -2.62
CA ILE A 287 -8.83 -6.14 -1.99
C ILE A 287 -9.18 -5.73 -0.58
N ASP A 288 -8.63 -6.41 0.42
CA ASP A 288 -9.01 -6.41 1.85
C ASP A 288 -8.99 -5.05 2.59
N LEU A 289 -9.15 -3.90 1.91
CA LEU A 289 -9.23 -2.58 2.52
C LEU A 289 -10.64 -2.31 3.05
N LYS A 290 -10.72 -1.91 4.31
CA LYS A 290 -11.93 -1.47 5.00
C LYS A 290 -12.02 0.05 5.00
N SER A 291 -13.24 0.54 4.85
CA SER A 291 -13.63 1.94 5.09
C SER A 291 -13.10 2.47 6.42
N ASN A 292 -12.77 3.76 6.54
CA ASN A 292 -12.57 4.36 7.86
C ASN A 292 -13.91 4.80 8.50
N LEU A 293 -15.04 4.67 7.79
CA LEU A 293 -16.37 5.05 8.26
C LEU A 293 -17.02 4.01 9.20
N ASP A 294 -16.48 2.79 9.30
CA ASP A 294 -17.09 1.68 10.06
C ASP A 294 -17.46 2.06 11.50
N ASN A 295 -16.64 2.89 12.18
CA ASN A 295 -16.88 3.32 13.56
C ASN A 295 -17.82 4.54 13.69
N PHE A 296 -18.24 5.10 12.55
CA PHE A 296 -19.11 6.28 12.48
C PHE A 296 -20.56 5.92 12.22
N TYR A 297 -20.80 4.77 11.60
CA TYR A 297 -22.13 4.19 11.48
C TYR A 297 -22.75 4.00 12.86
N GLU A 298 -24.03 4.30 12.92
CA GLU A 298 -24.85 4.04 14.09
C GLU A 298 -25.41 2.63 13.98
N GLU A 299 -25.40 1.92 15.11
CA GLU A 299 -26.24 0.74 15.22
C GLU A 299 -27.69 1.17 14.93
N PRO A 300 -28.42 0.42 14.11
CA PRO A 300 -29.83 0.69 13.91
C PRO A 300 -30.52 0.73 15.28
N GLU A 301 -31.43 1.69 15.45
CA GLU A 301 -32.25 1.75 16.66
C GLU A 301 -32.89 0.38 16.88
N PRO A 302 -32.95 -0.13 18.13
CA PRO A 302 -33.58 -1.42 18.40
C PRO A 302 -34.98 -1.44 17.82
N LEU A 303 -35.28 -2.46 17.02
CA LEU A 303 -36.62 -2.63 16.47
C LEU A 303 -37.65 -2.69 17.59
N THR A 304 -38.80 -2.09 17.37
CA THR A 304 -39.95 -2.27 18.26
C THR A 304 -40.47 -3.71 18.19
N ASP A 305 -41.18 -4.18 19.23
CA ASP A 305 -41.79 -5.52 19.22
C ASP A 305 -42.68 -5.75 17.98
N ALA A 306 -43.34 -4.69 17.49
CA ALA A 306 -44.17 -4.75 16.29
C ALA A 306 -43.34 -4.92 15.01
N GLU A 307 -42.17 -4.28 14.92
CA GLU A 307 -41.27 -4.42 13.79
C GLU A 307 -40.58 -5.79 13.79
N TYR A 308 -40.15 -6.30 14.96
CA TYR A 308 -39.68 -7.68 15.09
C TYR A 308 -40.76 -8.68 14.65
N THR A 309 -42.00 -8.51 15.11
CA THR A 309 -43.12 -9.39 14.72
C THR A 309 -43.37 -9.35 13.21
N ALA A 310 -43.28 -8.17 12.59
CA ALA A 310 -43.44 -8.02 11.14
C ALA A 310 -42.27 -8.65 10.37
N MET A 311 -41.04 -8.55 10.90
CA MET A 311 -39.83 -9.14 10.35
C MET A 311 -39.90 -10.67 10.37
N ASP A 312 -40.27 -11.25 11.51
CA ASP A 312 -40.45 -12.69 11.68
C ASP A 312 -41.54 -13.22 10.74
N ALA A 313 -42.67 -12.50 10.60
CA ALA A 313 -43.74 -12.89 9.69
C ALA A 313 -43.31 -12.94 8.22
N ARG A 314 -42.36 -12.10 7.80
CA ARG A 314 -41.79 -12.11 6.44
C ARG A 314 -40.83 -13.27 6.24
N ILE A 315 -39.99 -13.54 7.23
CA ILE A 315 -39.10 -14.71 7.23
C ILE A 315 -39.94 -16.00 7.18
N ASP A 316 -41.00 -16.10 7.98
CA ASP A 316 -41.95 -17.23 7.98
C ASP A 316 -42.70 -17.36 6.64
N ALA A 317 -42.92 -16.24 5.93
CA ALA A 317 -43.48 -16.23 4.58
C ALA A 317 -42.47 -16.64 3.49
N GLY A 318 -41.22 -16.94 3.85
CA GLY A 318 -40.17 -17.45 2.97
C GLY A 318 -39.27 -16.37 2.37
N GLU A 319 -39.29 -15.13 2.90
CA GLU A 319 -38.28 -14.14 2.55
C GLU A 319 -36.92 -14.52 3.14
N ASP A 320 -35.85 -14.22 2.42
CA ASP A 320 -34.48 -14.48 2.87
C ASP A 320 -34.18 -13.62 4.12
N PRO A 321 -33.86 -14.23 5.27
CA PRO A 321 -33.52 -13.48 6.48
C PRO A 321 -32.45 -12.43 6.24
N ASP A 322 -31.43 -12.72 5.43
CA ASP A 322 -30.34 -11.79 5.16
C ASP A 322 -30.82 -10.52 4.45
N VAL A 323 -31.81 -10.66 3.55
CA VAL A 323 -32.45 -9.51 2.89
C VAL A 323 -33.26 -8.70 3.87
N VAL A 324 -34.03 -9.39 4.72
CA VAL A 324 -34.91 -8.76 5.71
C VAL A 324 -34.09 -7.99 6.78
N PHE A 325 -32.99 -8.56 7.27
CA PHE A 325 -32.10 -7.87 8.21
C PHE A 325 -31.32 -6.72 7.56
N ALA A 326 -31.01 -6.81 6.27
CA ALA A 326 -30.31 -5.75 5.54
C ALA A 326 -31.16 -4.49 5.30
N GLU A 327 -32.48 -4.54 5.50
CA GLU A 327 -33.38 -3.39 5.35
C GLU A 327 -33.27 -2.34 6.47
N GLN A 328 -32.50 -2.63 7.51
CA GLN A 328 -32.12 -1.69 8.56
C GLN A 328 -30.66 -1.27 8.36
N PRO A 329 -30.30 -0.62 7.24
CA PRO A 329 -28.91 -0.27 7.01
C PRO A 329 -28.45 0.69 8.10
N PRO A 330 -27.21 0.55 8.58
CA PRO A 330 -26.65 1.47 9.55
C PRO A 330 -26.77 2.91 9.01
N THR A 331 -27.25 3.81 9.86
CA THR A 331 -27.37 5.22 9.47
C THR A 331 -26.04 5.93 9.72
N PHE A 332 -25.76 6.93 8.89
CA PHE A 332 -24.57 7.75 9.01
C PHE A 332 -24.98 9.23 9.11
N SER A 333 -24.36 9.95 10.04
CA SER A 333 -24.61 11.37 10.25
C SER A 333 -23.30 12.15 10.38
N PHE A 334 -23.06 13.08 9.46
CA PHE A 334 -21.89 13.97 9.51
C PHE A 334 -21.85 14.82 10.79
N LYS A 335 -23.03 15.24 11.28
CA LYS A 335 -23.14 15.95 12.55
C LYS A 335 -22.59 15.12 13.70
N LYS A 336 -23.03 13.87 13.84
CA LYS A 336 -22.56 12.98 14.91
C LYS A 336 -21.11 12.56 14.71
N ALA A 337 -20.66 12.35 13.47
CA ALA A 337 -19.25 12.10 13.18
C ALA A 337 -18.37 13.26 13.63
N ARG A 338 -18.78 14.51 13.36
CA ARG A 338 -18.12 15.72 13.85
C ARG A 338 -18.10 15.76 15.38
N GLU A 339 -19.24 15.52 16.04
CA GLU A 339 -19.32 15.48 17.51
C GLU A 339 -18.37 14.43 18.12
N LYS A 340 -18.26 13.24 17.51
CA LYS A 340 -17.30 12.21 17.91
C LYS A 340 -15.85 12.69 17.72
N ILE A 341 -15.48 13.18 16.53
CA ILE A 341 -14.10 13.59 16.20
C ILE A 341 -13.61 14.75 17.08
N PHE A 342 -14.48 15.73 17.31
CA PHE A 342 -14.16 16.96 18.06
C PHE A 342 -14.60 16.89 19.53
N ALA A 343 -14.79 15.69 20.09
CA ALA A 343 -15.13 15.51 21.48
C ALA A 343 -14.09 16.18 22.42
N LYS A 344 -14.57 16.75 23.53
CA LYS A 344 -13.72 17.53 24.47
C LYS A 344 -12.60 16.69 25.10
N ASP A 345 -12.83 15.40 25.31
CA ASP A 345 -11.89 14.44 25.89
C ASP A 345 -11.12 13.64 24.82
N MET A 346 -11.17 14.09 23.56
CA MET A 346 -10.46 13.47 22.46
C MET A 346 -8.95 13.55 22.67
N THR A 347 -8.25 12.48 22.28
CA THR A 347 -6.79 12.35 22.29
C THR A 347 -6.33 11.81 20.93
N ILE A 348 -5.04 11.84 20.63
CA ILE A 348 -4.51 11.28 19.38
C ILE A 348 -4.79 9.76 19.33
N GLU A 349 -4.65 9.08 20.45
CA GLU A 349 -4.89 7.65 20.61
C GLU A 349 -6.36 7.32 20.36
N LYS A 350 -7.29 8.01 21.03
CA LYS A 350 -8.74 7.83 20.82
C LYS A 350 -9.16 8.15 19.39
N LEU A 351 -8.59 9.19 18.77
CA LEU A 351 -8.91 9.55 17.39
C LEU A 351 -8.37 8.49 16.42
N SER A 352 -7.15 8.00 16.64
CA SER A 352 -6.59 6.89 15.88
C SER A 352 -7.47 5.65 15.98
N GLU A 353 -7.91 5.26 17.18
CA GLU A 353 -8.83 4.15 17.40
C GLU A 353 -10.18 4.36 16.70
N LEU A 354 -10.76 5.57 16.81
CA LEU A 354 -11.99 5.95 16.13
C LEU A 354 -11.85 5.83 14.60
N MET A 355 -10.69 6.17 14.05
CA MET A 355 -10.37 6.00 12.63
C MET A 355 -9.91 4.58 12.29
N GLY A 356 -10.08 3.59 13.18
CA GLY A 356 -9.76 2.19 12.92
C GLY A 356 -8.28 1.82 13.08
N GLY A 357 -7.51 2.61 13.82
CA GLY A 357 -6.05 2.45 14.01
C GLY A 357 -5.61 1.16 14.69
N ASN A 358 -6.53 0.34 15.19
CA ASN A 358 -6.23 -1.03 15.63
C ASN A 358 -6.11 -2.02 14.45
N GLU A 359 -6.53 -1.63 13.25
CA GLU A 359 -6.52 -2.46 12.05
C GLU A 359 -5.60 -1.86 10.98
N LYS A 360 -4.66 -2.66 10.46
CA LYS A 360 -3.74 -2.23 9.38
C LYS A 360 -4.50 -1.95 8.08
N TRP A 361 -5.59 -2.66 7.84
CA TRP A 361 -6.27 -2.76 6.54
C TRP A 361 -7.31 -1.66 6.32
N ARG A 362 -7.09 -0.46 6.85
CA ARG A 362 -7.95 0.69 6.55
C ARG A 362 -7.48 1.38 5.28
N ILE A 363 -8.40 1.99 4.53
CA ILE A 363 -8.06 2.77 3.33
C ILE A 363 -7.08 3.92 3.64
N VAL A 364 -7.18 4.49 4.85
CA VAL A 364 -6.13 5.31 5.47
C VAL A 364 -5.82 4.67 6.82
N ASN A 365 -4.57 4.26 7.00
CA ASN A 365 -4.12 3.62 8.23
C ASN A 365 -3.61 4.68 9.21
N TRP A 366 -4.37 4.86 10.29
CA TRP A 366 -4.11 5.81 11.36
C TRP A 366 -3.22 5.25 12.48
N LYS A 367 -2.95 3.94 12.48
CA LYS A 367 -2.21 3.24 13.54
C LYS A 367 -0.89 3.92 13.90
N TYR A 368 -0.19 4.47 12.92
CA TYR A 368 1.16 4.97 13.13
C TYR A 368 1.22 6.36 13.77
N VAL A 369 0.14 7.15 13.77
CA VAL A 369 0.14 8.49 14.39
C VAL A 369 0.25 8.44 15.92
N ALA A 370 -0.20 7.33 16.52
CA ALA A 370 -0.23 7.11 17.97
C ALA A 370 0.98 6.34 18.52
N ARG A 371 2.00 6.06 17.68
CA ARG A 371 3.21 5.33 18.10
C ARG A 371 3.98 6.10 19.17
N THR A 372 4.58 5.43 20.14
CA THR A 372 5.30 6.08 21.25
C THR A 372 6.79 5.76 21.32
N LYS A 373 7.29 4.83 20.50
CA LYS A 373 8.62 4.20 20.68
C LYS A 373 9.64 4.56 19.59
N GLY A 374 10.02 5.83 19.43
CA GLY A 374 11.08 6.23 18.48
C GLY A 374 10.78 5.99 16.99
N GLU A 375 9.73 5.24 16.67
CA GLU A 375 9.25 4.93 15.33
C GLU A 375 8.61 6.15 14.67
N ALA A 376 8.71 6.20 13.33
CA ALA A 376 8.06 7.23 12.54
C ALA A 376 6.54 7.27 12.80
N ARG A 377 6.03 8.50 12.99
CA ARG A 377 4.61 8.81 13.17
C ARG A 377 4.06 9.40 11.88
N THR A 378 3.30 8.61 11.15
CA THR A 378 2.80 8.96 9.82
C THR A 378 1.32 8.59 9.67
N LEU A 379 0.68 9.16 8.68
CA LEU A 379 -0.60 8.67 8.12
C LEU A 379 -0.28 7.90 6.84
N GLU A 380 -0.77 6.68 6.72
CA GLU A 380 -0.54 5.84 5.52
C GLU A 380 -1.82 5.81 4.68
N PHE A 381 -1.78 6.37 3.47
CA PHE A 381 -2.89 6.40 2.52
C PHE A 381 -2.77 5.24 1.54
N ARG A 382 -3.75 4.32 1.55
CA ARG A 382 -3.70 3.03 0.84
C ARG A 382 -4.70 2.90 -0.30
N GLN A 383 -5.42 3.97 -0.65
CA GLN A 383 -6.52 3.91 -1.63
C GLN A 383 -6.05 3.66 -3.08
N HIS A 384 -4.84 4.09 -3.43
CA HIS A 384 -4.36 4.02 -4.81
C HIS A 384 -4.00 2.58 -5.23
N GLU A 385 -4.37 2.19 -6.45
CA GLU A 385 -3.92 0.92 -7.04
C GLU A 385 -2.40 0.92 -7.24
N GLY A 386 -1.77 -0.25 -7.20
CA GLY A 386 -0.35 -0.35 -7.48
C GLY A 386 -0.04 0.21 -8.86
N THR A 387 0.97 1.08 -8.94
CA THR A 387 1.43 1.68 -10.18
C THR A 387 2.93 1.91 -10.11
N LEU A 388 3.58 1.84 -11.28
CA LEU A 388 4.97 2.25 -11.46
C LEU A 388 5.08 3.52 -12.31
N SER A 389 3.95 4.14 -12.67
CA SER A 389 3.96 5.41 -13.39
C SER A 389 4.45 6.52 -12.46
N PRO A 390 5.61 7.15 -12.74
CA PRO A 390 6.12 8.21 -11.88
C PRO A 390 5.12 9.36 -11.70
N VAL A 391 4.46 9.75 -12.80
CA VAL A 391 3.43 10.78 -12.84
C VAL A 391 2.24 10.44 -11.94
N ALA A 392 1.80 9.18 -11.94
CA ALA A 392 0.71 8.75 -11.06
C ALA A 392 1.10 8.81 -9.58
N VAL A 393 2.32 8.41 -9.24
CA VAL A 393 2.84 8.48 -7.87
C VAL A 393 2.98 9.94 -7.43
N GLU A 394 3.48 10.82 -8.30
CA GLU A 394 3.57 12.27 -8.05
C GLU A 394 2.19 12.88 -7.75
N HIS A 395 1.20 12.69 -8.63
CA HIS A 395 -0.13 13.27 -8.44
C HIS A 395 -0.87 12.69 -7.23
N TRP A 396 -0.69 11.40 -6.93
CA TRP A 396 -1.25 10.83 -5.70
C TRP A 396 -0.58 11.39 -4.44
N THR A 397 0.75 11.52 -4.45
CA THR A 397 1.50 12.14 -3.36
C THR A 397 1.07 13.59 -3.14
N ALA A 398 0.93 14.36 -4.23
CA ALA A 398 0.45 15.74 -4.18
C ALA A 398 -0.94 15.85 -3.57
N PHE A 399 -1.86 14.97 -3.97
CA PHE A 399 -3.22 14.92 -3.44
C PHE A 399 -3.23 14.69 -1.92
N VAL A 400 -2.56 13.64 -1.42
CA VAL A 400 -2.59 13.32 0.01
C VAL A 400 -1.81 14.32 0.87
N VAL A 401 -0.74 14.91 0.34
CA VAL A 401 -0.05 16.05 0.98
C VAL A 401 -0.95 17.27 1.03
N GLY A 402 -1.72 17.53 -0.02
CA GLY A 402 -2.75 18.57 -0.08
C GLY A 402 -3.77 18.42 1.05
N LEU A 403 -4.29 17.20 1.28
CA LEU A 403 -5.25 16.92 2.35
C LEU A 403 -4.69 17.27 3.73
N VAL A 404 -3.44 16.86 4.00
CA VAL A 404 -2.78 17.14 5.29
C VAL A 404 -2.52 18.64 5.47
N ARG A 405 -2.09 19.34 4.41
CA ARG A 405 -1.87 20.79 4.45
C ARG A 405 -3.17 21.56 4.63
N LEU A 406 -4.26 21.12 4.00
CA LEU A 406 -5.60 21.66 4.20
C LEU A 406 -6.05 21.47 5.64
N ALA A 407 -5.89 20.29 6.21
CA ALA A 407 -6.22 20.01 7.61
C ALA A 407 -5.42 20.90 8.59
N GLU A 408 -4.12 21.08 8.35
CA GLU A 408 -3.27 22.00 9.13
C GLU A 408 -3.69 23.46 8.96
N HIS A 409 -4.10 23.86 7.76
CA HIS A 409 -4.65 25.20 7.55
C HIS A 409 -5.90 25.38 8.41
N HIS A 410 -6.87 24.47 8.32
CA HIS A 410 -8.08 24.54 9.14
C HIS A 410 -7.77 24.58 10.64
N SER A 411 -6.82 23.77 11.12
CA SER A 411 -6.48 23.74 12.55
C SER A 411 -5.95 25.08 13.07
N ARG A 412 -5.22 25.84 12.24
CA ARG A 412 -4.72 27.18 12.60
C ARG A 412 -5.79 28.24 12.63
N PHE A 413 -6.76 28.19 11.72
CA PHE A 413 -7.82 29.19 11.61
C PHE A 413 -9.00 28.92 12.55
N TYR A 414 -9.32 27.65 12.80
CA TYR A 414 -10.51 27.23 13.54
C TYR A 414 -10.19 26.55 14.88
N GLY A 415 -8.92 26.33 15.20
CA GLY A 415 -8.51 25.69 16.45
C GLY A 415 -8.99 24.25 16.55
N SER A 416 -9.46 23.85 17.72
CA SER A 416 -9.89 22.48 18.03
C SER A 416 -11.37 22.20 17.78
N ALA A 417 -12.16 23.18 17.31
CA ALA A 417 -13.54 22.97 16.87
C ALA A 417 -14.01 24.15 16.01
N PRO A 418 -14.51 23.92 14.78
CA PRO A 418 -15.27 24.96 14.08
C PRO A 418 -16.51 25.32 14.91
N ASP A 419 -16.99 26.55 14.85
CA ASP A 419 -18.17 26.99 15.62
C ASP A 419 -19.39 26.07 15.42
N TYR A 420 -20.16 25.87 16.49
CA TYR A 420 -21.22 24.85 16.65
C TYR A 420 -22.36 24.96 15.62
N ASP A 421 -22.49 26.09 14.93
CA ASP A 421 -23.50 26.33 13.89
C ASP A 421 -23.07 25.83 12.50
N GLY A 422 -21.90 25.22 12.36
CA GLY A 422 -21.37 24.80 11.06
C GLY A 422 -20.83 25.95 10.20
N SER A 423 -20.81 27.18 10.73
CA SER A 423 -20.23 28.34 10.04
C SER A 423 -18.69 28.32 10.03
N GLY A 424 -18.06 27.52 10.90
CA GLY A 424 -16.60 27.40 10.96
C GLY A 424 -15.93 26.68 9.76
N TYR A 425 -16.69 26.14 8.81
CA TYR A 425 -16.16 25.72 7.50
C TYR A 425 -16.58 26.67 6.36
N LYS A 426 -17.04 27.89 6.68
CA LYS A 426 -17.39 28.93 5.68
C LYS A 426 -16.18 29.77 5.25
N TYR A 427 -15.07 29.13 4.94
CA TYR A 427 -14.03 29.74 4.11
C TYR A 427 -13.85 28.86 2.89
N ARG A 428 -14.50 29.25 1.78
CA ARG A 428 -14.61 28.45 0.53
C ARG A 428 -15.08 26.99 0.76
N GLU A 429 -16.36 26.85 1.16
CA GLU A 429 -17.27 25.73 0.86
C GLU A 429 -16.72 24.28 0.81
N LEU A 430 -16.06 23.80 1.86
CA LEU A 430 -16.10 22.36 2.13
C LEU A 430 -17.50 22.02 2.66
N SER A 431 -18.34 21.51 1.77
CA SER A 431 -19.67 21.03 2.08
C SER A 431 -19.78 19.55 1.76
N GLU A 432 -20.76 18.88 2.38
CA GLU A 432 -21.11 17.48 2.08
C GLU A 432 -21.51 17.29 0.61
N GLU A 433 -21.95 18.36 -0.05
CA GLU A 433 -22.36 18.38 -1.46
C GLU A 433 -21.19 18.70 -2.42
N SER A 434 -20.04 19.12 -1.90
CA SER A 434 -18.90 19.51 -2.74
C SER A 434 -18.29 18.27 -3.41
N SER A 435 -17.86 18.44 -4.65
CA SER A 435 -17.20 17.40 -5.41
C SER A 435 -15.74 17.21 -4.96
N VAL A 436 -15.11 16.12 -5.41
CA VAL A 436 -13.66 15.93 -5.22
C VAL A 436 -12.83 17.01 -5.91
N TRP A 437 -13.37 17.64 -6.95
CA TRP A 437 -12.72 18.74 -7.68
C TRP A 437 -12.69 20.01 -6.85
N ASP A 438 -13.81 20.34 -6.17
CA ASP A 438 -13.87 21.48 -5.25
C ASP A 438 -12.89 21.29 -4.09
N LEU A 439 -12.71 20.04 -3.63
CA LEU A 439 -11.69 19.70 -2.64
C LEU A 439 -10.26 19.94 -3.18
N MET A 440 -9.97 19.58 -4.43
CA MET A 440 -8.67 19.85 -5.07
C MET A 440 -8.41 21.35 -5.24
N GLU A 441 -9.41 22.11 -5.68
CA GLU A 441 -9.32 23.58 -5.77
C GLU A 441 -9.07 24.18 -4.37
N THR A 442 -9.78 23.68 -3.36
CA THR A 442 -9.61 24.13 -1.98
C THR A 442 -8.19 23.84 -1.48
N MET A 443 -7.64 22.65 -1.80
CA MET A 443 -6.24 22.29 -1.53
C MET A 443 -5.22 23.13 -2.30
N GLU A 444 -5.68 23.92 -3.28
CA GLU A 444 -4.87 24.69 -4.23
C GLU A 444 -3.92 23.79 -5.02
N LEU A 445 -4.39 22.61 -5.43
CA LEU A 445 -3.68 21.81 -6.42
C LEU A 445 -3.68 22.55 -7.77
N GLY A 446 -2.63 22.36 -8.57
CA GLY A 446 -2.51 23.01 -9.86
C GLY A 446 -3.48 22.45 -10.90
N GLU A 447 -3.66 23.18 -12.00
CA GLU A 447 -4.47 22.72 -13.14
C GLU A 447 -3.99 21.36 -13.68
N SER A 448 -2.67 21.11 -13.63
CA SER A 448 -2.08 19.83 -14.04
C SER A 448 -2.55 18.65 -13.22
N GLU A 449 -2.68 18.81 -11.90
CA GLU A 449 -3.16 17.79 -10.98
C GLU A 449 -4.64 17.47 -11.25
N GLU A 450 -5.46 18.50 -11.43
CA GLU A 450 -6.87 18.31 -11.77
C GLU A 450 -7.05 17.63 -13.12
N GLU A 451 -6.34 18.07 -14.15
CA GLU A 451 -6.41 17.48 -15.50
C GLU A 451 -6.02 16.00 -15.47
N TYR A 452 -4.93 15.65 -14.77
CA TYR A 452 -4.53 14.25 -14.59
C TYR A 452 -5.66 13.41 -13.99
N TRP A 453 -6.28 13.86 -12.91
CA TRP A 453 -7.35 13.09 -12.25
C TRP A 453 -8.62 13.01 -13.09
N ARG A 454 -8.97 14.07 -13.84
CA ARG A 454 -10.08 14.04 -14.80
C ARG A 454 -9.84 13.01 -15.89
N ASP A 455 -8.63 12.96 -16.44
CA ASP A 455 -8.25 11.96 -17.46
C ASP A 455 -8.32 10.53 -16.89
N VAL A 456 -7.82 10.32 -15.67
CA VAL A 456 -7.90 9.03 -14.99
C VAL A 456 -9.35 8.59 -14.81
N VAL A 457 -10.23 9.47 -14.34
CA VAL A 457 -11.66 9.16 -14.16
C VAL A 457 -12.33 8.92 -15.52
N ALA A 458 -12.07 9.76 -16.51
CA ALA A 458 -12.65 9.65 -17.85
C ALA A 458 -12.24 8.36 -18.57
N SER A 459 -11.01 7.86 -18.34
CA SER A 459 -10.53 6.61 -18.94
C SER A 459 -11.25 5.34 -18.45
N ARG A 460 -12.08 5.47 -17.41
CA ARG A 460 -12.82 4.37 -16.77
C ARG A 460 -14.32 4.36 -17.10
N ALA A 461 -14.85 5.47 -17.60
CA ALA A 461 -16.24 5.60 -18.06
C ALA A 461 -16.39 5.01 -19.47
#